data_AF-A0AA45BXZ9-F1
#
_entry.id   AF-A0AA45BXZ9-F1
#
_cell.length_a   1.000
_cell.length_b   1.000
_cell.length_c   1.000
_cell.angle_alpha   90.00
_cell.angle_beta   90.00
_cell.angle_gamma   90.00
#
_symmetry.space_group_name_H-M   'P 1'
#
loop_
_entity.id
_entity.type
_entity.pdbx_description
1 polymer ?
#
loop_
_entity_poly.entity_id
_entity_poly.type
_entity_poly.pdbx_seq_one_letter_code
_entity_poly.pdbx_strand_id
1 'polypeptide(L)'
;KVGVPDFEYYNEILNSDSAQYGGSGQVNKKRLKTILEPYHNQAAHVEITIPPFGVSILRPVKTRKGSKKQDGSKTKVRSNVTSRGKR
;
A
#
# COMPACT_ATOMS: atom_id res chain seq x y z
N LYS A 1 -16.26 -2.46 1.58
CA LYS A 1 -15.35 -3.51 1.04
C LYS A 1 -15.29 -3.36 -0.47
N VAL A 2 -14.15 -3.60 -1.10
CA VAL A 2 -13.98 -3.55 -2.57
C VAL A 2 -13.09 -4.73 -2.99
N GLY A 3 -13.51 -5.47 -4.03
CA GLY A 3 -12.78 -6.63 -4.54
C GLY A 3 -11.55 -6.19 -5.32
N VAL A 4 -10.43 -6.91 -5.13
CA VAL A 4 -9.14 -6.62 -5.77
C VAL A 4 -8.48 -7.90 -6.27
N PRO A 5 -7.67 -7.81 -7.35
CA PRO A 5 -7.20 -9.01 -8.03
C PRO A 5 -5.97 -9.59 -7.35
N ASP A 6 -5.11 -8.71 -6.82
CA ASP A 6 -3.84 -9.06 -6.22
C ASP A 6 -3.92 -8.97 -4.69
N PHE A 7 -3.34 -9.95 -4.01
CA PHE A 7 -3.16 -9.92 -2.55
C PHE A 7 -1.89 -9.11 -2.19
N GLU A 8 -1.96 -7.81 -2.39
CA GLU A 8 -0.88 -6.86 -2.05
C GLU A 8 -1.37 -5.75 -1.11
N TYR A 9 -0.43 -4.99 -0.55
CA TYR A 9 -0.79 -3.77 0.17
C TYR A 9 -1.21 -2.71 -0.83
N TYR A 10 -2.32 -2.01 -0.56
CA TYR A 10 -2.77 -0.89 -1.37
C TYR A 10 -2.50 0.43 -0.65
N ASN A 11 -1.98 1.42 -1.39
CA ASN A 11 -1.87 2.79 -0.92
C ASN A 11 -2.91 3.65 -1.62
N GLU A 12 -3.60 4.49 -0.85
CA GLU A 12 -4.40 5.58 -1.40
C GLU A 12 -3.45 6.68 -1.92
N ILE A 13 -3.50 6.94 -3.22
CA ILE A 13 -2.65 7.96 -3.88
C ILE A 13 -3.40 9.28 -4.02
N LEU A 14 -4.70 9.21 -4.26
CA LEU A 14 -5.54 10.37 -4.45
C LEU A 14 -6.82 10.19 -3.66
N ASN A 15 -7.19 11.25 -2.94
CA ASN A 15 -8.46 11.37 -2.27
C ASN A 15 -9.01 12.78 -2.57
N SER A 16 -10.17 12.83 -3.23
CA SER A 16 -10.83 14.10 -3.53
C SER A 16 -11.32 14.85 -2.29
N ASP A 17 -11.61 14.12 -1.21
CA ASP A 17 -12.12 14.68 0.06
C ASP A 17 -10.98 15.03 1.04
N SER A 18 -9.74 15.06 0.56
CA SER A 18 -8.62 15.53 1.37
C SER A 18 -8.82 16.98 1.79
N ALA A 19 -8.41 17.32 3.02
CA ALA A 19 -8.46 18.69 3.54
C ALA A 19 -7.70 19.71 2.66
N GLN A 20 -6.68 19.25 1.91
CA GLN A 20 -5.94 20.08 0.95
C GLN A 20 -6.81 20.57 -0.21
N TYR A 21 -7.90 19.85 -0.53
CA TYR A 21 -8.85 20.20 -1.58
C TYR A 21 -10.16 20.79 -1.01
N GLY A 22 -10.19 21.11 0.29
CA GLY A 22 -11.39 21.61 0.96
C GLY A 22 -12.40 20.54 1.34
N GLY A 23 -12.03 19.27 1.29
CA GLY A 23 -12.89 18.15 1.73
C GLY A 23 -12.89 17.93 3.24
N SER A 24 -13.70 16.97 3.69
CA SER A 24 -13.93 16.62 5.09
C SER A 24 -12.76 15.88 5.77
N GLY A 25 -11.73 15.51 5.01
CA GLY A 25 -10.49 14.95 5.51
C GLY A 25 -10.55 13.44 5.81
N GLN A 26 -11.53 12.73 5.25
CA GLN A 26 -11.67 11.28 5.41
C GLN A 26 -10.64 10.53 4.55
N VAL A 27 -9.40 10.44 5.05
CA VAL A 27 -8.26 9.84 4.34
C VAL A 27 -7.83 8.53 4.97
N ASN A 28 -7.68 7.48 4.17
CA ASN A 28 -7.10 6.21 4.61
C ASN A 28 -5.57 6.31 4.55
N LYS A 29 -4.96 7.04 5.51
CA LYS A 29 -3.51 7.34 5.52
C LYS A 29 -2.60 6.10 5.67
N LYS A 30 -3.14 4.95 6.05
CA LYS A 30 -2.38 3.71 6.28
C LYS A 30 -2.40 2.83 5.03
N ARG A 31 -1.36 1.99 4.89
CA ARG A 31 -1.35 0.92 3.89
C ARG A 31 -2.53 0.00 4.17
N LEU A 32 -3.42 -0.14 3.20
CA LEU A 32 -4.57 -0.99 3.28
C LEU A 32 -4.13 -2.43 3.06
N LYS A 33 -4.42 -3.29 4.04
CA LYS A 33 -4.12 -4.72 3.95
C LYS A 33 -5.27 -5.41 3.21
N THR A 34 -4.92 -6.27 2.26
CA THR A 34 -5.88 -7.16 1.60
C THR A 34 -6.29 -8.31 2.51
N ILE A 35 -7.51 -8.78 2.32
CA ILE A 35 -8.09 -9.97 2.96
C ILE A 35 -8.36 -10.99 1.85
N LEU A 36 -7.91 -12.25 2.02
CA LEU A 36 -8.13 -13.37 1.10
C LEU A 36 -9.53 -13.94 1.26
N GLU A 37 -10.53 -13.11 0.96
CA GLU A 37 -11.93 -13.52 0.95
C GLU A 37 -12.55 -13.06 -0.37
N PRO A 38 -13.28 -13.96 -1.06
CA PRO A 38 -13.82 -13.67 -2.38
C PRO A 38 -14.88 -12.57 -2.31
N TYR A 39 -14.73 -11.54 -3.16
CA TYR A 39 -15.65 -10.41 -3.21
C TYR A 39 -15.63 -9.76 -4.60
N HIS A 40 -16.80 -9.32 -5.10
CA HIS A 40 -16.95 -8.75 -6.45
C HIS A 40 -16.30 -9.58 -7.58
N ASN A 41 -16.46 -10.91 -7.54
CA ASN A 41 -15.83 -11.85 -8.48
C ASN A 41 -14.29 -11.83 -8.49
N GLN A 42 -13.67 -11.36 -7.39
CA GLN A 42 -12.22 -11.37 -7.21
C GLN A 42 -11.85 -12.21 -5.99
N ALA A 43 -10.62 -12.74 -5.99
CA ALA A 43 -10.15 -13.67 -4.96
C ALA A 43 -9.86 -13.00 -3.60
N ALA A 44 -9.66 -11.68 -3.59
CA ALA A 44 -9.36 -10.91 -2.41
C ALA A 44 -10.19 -9.61 -2.38
N HIS A 45 -10.24 -8.98 -1.21
CA HIS A 45 -10.88 -7.67 -1.04
C HIS A 45 -10.12 -6.77 -0.07
N VAL A 46 -10.43 -5.48 -0.12
CA VAL A 46 -9.89 -4.45 0.77
C VAL A 46 -11.04 -3.74 1.50
N GLU A 47 -10.82 -3.45 2.77
CA GLU A 47 -11.70 -2.61 3.58
C GLU A 47 -11.20 -1.17 3.53
N ILE A 48 -12.02 -0.27 2.98
CA ILE A 48 -11.72 1.15 2.85
C ILE A 48 -12.90 1.98 3.35
N THR A 49 -12.59 3.14 3.93
CA THR A 49 -13.59 4.18 4.19
C THR A 49 -13.76 4.99 2.92
N ILE A 50 -15.00 5.08 2.43
CA ILE A 50 -15.35 5.89 1.25
C ILE A 50 -15.76 7.29 1.75
N PRO A 51 -15.14 8.36 1.25
CA PRO A 51 -15.52 9.72 1.62
C PRO A 51 -16.92 10.10 1.08
N PRO A 52 -17.65 11.01 1.75
CA PRO A 52 -18.92 11.52 1.25
C PRO A 52 -18.69 12.32 -0.03
N PHE A 53 -19.26 11.87 -1.15
CA PHE A 53 -19.13 12.49 -2.49
C PHE A 53 -17.69 12.63 -3.02
N GLY A 54 -16.74 11.86 -2.48
CA GLY A 54 -15.36 11.86 -2.93
C GLY A 54 -14.98 10.61 -3.74
N VAL A 55 -13.85 10.72 -4.44
CA VAL A 55 -13.20 9.58 -5.12
C VAL A 55 -11.88 9.28 -4.43
N SER A 56 -11.65 7.99 -4.15
CA SER A 56 -10.39 7.47 -3.61
C SER A 56 -9.74 6.53 -4.64
N ILE A 57 -8.49 6.82 -5.01
CA ILE A 57 -7.72 6.02 -5.96
C ILE A 57 -6.67 5.22 -5.21
N LEU A 58 -6.74 3.90 -5.35
CA LEU A 58 -5.84 2.94 -4.72
C LEU A 58 -4.82 2.41 -5.72
N ARG A 59 -3.57 2.24 -5.29
CA ARG A 59 -2.51 1.60 -6.07
C ARG A 59 -1.87 0.47 -5.28
N PRO A 60 -1.63 -0.71 -5.91
CA PRO A 60 -0.88 -1.79 -5.28
C PRO A 60 0.59 -1.38 -5.09
N VAL A 61 1.10 -1.65 -3.89
CA VAL A 61 2.51 -1.45 -3.54
C VAL A 61 3.27 -2.70 -3.92
N LYS A 62 3.82 -2.69 -5.13
CA LYS A 62 4.77 -3.71 -5.59
C LYS A 62 6.02 -3.66 -4.71
N THR A 63 6.08 -4.53 -3.70
CA THR A 63 7.32 -4.70 -2.94
C THR A 63 8.33 -5.41 -3.83
N ARG A 64 9.55 -4.86 -3.94
CA ARG A 64 10.63 -5.48 -4.70
C ARG A 64 10.82 -6.90 -4.16
N LYS A 65 10.74 -7.92 -5.03
CA LYS A 65 11.10 -9.32 -4.70
C LYS A 65 12.47 -9.30 -4.00
N GLY A 66 12.49 -9.41 -2.67
CA GLY A 66 13.70 -9.23 -1.85
C GLY A 66 13.50 -8.42 -0.57
N SER A 67 12.42 -7.64 -0.46
CA SER A 67 12.07 -6.91 0.77
C SER A 67 10.73 -7.38 1.36
N LYS A 68 10.55 -8.69 1.54
CA LYS A 68 9.52 -9.17 2.47
C LYS A 68 10.07 -8.99 3.88
N LYS A 69 9.71 -7.89 4.53
CA LYS A 69 9.78 -7.76 5.99
C LYS A 69 8.34 -7.63 6.48
N GLN A 70 7.76 -8.73 6.92
CA GLN A 70 6.64 -8.69 7.84
C GLN A 70 7.18 -8.29 9.22
N ASP A 71 6.49 -7.33 9.83
CA ASP A 71 6.52 -6.93 11.24
C ASP A 71 7.85 -7.10 12.00
N GLY A 72 8.56 -5.97 12.21
CA GLY A 72 9.49 -5.81 13.34
C GLY A 72 10.97 -6.13 13.15
N SER A 73 11.42 -6.77 12.06
CA SER A 73 12.85 -7.13 11.93
C SER A 73 13.64 -6.16 11.02
N LYS A 74 14.51 -5.33 11.61
CA LYS A 74 15.53 -4.57 10.86
C LYS A 74 16.55 -5.55 10.24
N THR A 75 16.29 -6.13 9.06
CA THR A 75 17.35 -6.76 8.24
C THR A 75 18.47 -5.75 8.00
N LYS A 76 19.60 -6.04 8.62
CA LYS A 76 20.89 -5.36 8.47
C LYS A 76 21.38 -5.61 7.05
N VAL A 77 21.26 -4.61 6.19
CA VAL A 77 21.90 -4.64 4.86
C VAL A 77 23.41 -4.62 5.10
N ARG A 78 24.10 -5.70 4.73
CA ARG A 78 25.56 -5.77 4.80
C ARG A 78 26.08 -5.10 3.52
N SER A 79 26.43 -3.82 3.61
CA SER A 79 27.19 -3.13 2.58
C SER A 79 28.64 -3.59 2.67
N ASN A 80 28.98 -4.74 2.09
CA ASN A 80 30.39 -5.07 1.86
C ASN A 80 30.75 -4.76 0.42
N VAL A 81 30.76 -3.46 0.11
CA VAL A 81 31.47 -2.95 -1.06
C VAL A 81 32.90 -2.75 -0.58
N THR A 82 33.78 -3.70 -0.88
CA THR A 82 35.23 -3.49 -0.78
C THR A 82 35.61 -2.51 -1.89
N SER A 83 35.40 -1.22 -1.63
CA SER A 83 35.93 -0.15 -2.47
C SER A 83 37.46 -0.23 -2.46
N ARG A 84 38.07 0.04 -3.61
CA ARG A 84 39.52 0.08 -3.89
C ARG A 84 40.18 -1.28 -4.15
N GLY A 85 40.06 -1.72 -5.40
CA GLY A 85 41.26 -2.19 -6.10
C GLY A 85 42.29 -1.05 -6.07
N LYS A 86 43.40 -1.27 -5.37
CA LYS A 86 44.58 -0.41 -5.44
C LYS A 86 45.07 -0.42 -6.90
N ARG A 87 45.32 0.77 -7.44
CA ARG A 87 46.21 0.96 -8.59
C ARG A 87 47.62 0.53 -8.21
#